data_AF-A0A7C0U1K9-F1
#
_entry.id   AF-A0A7C0U1K9-F1
#
_cell.length_a   1.000
_cell.length_b   1.000
_cell.length_c   1.000
_cell.angle_alpha   90.00
_cell.angle_beta   90.00
_cell.angle_gamma   90.00
#
_symmetry.space_group_name_H-M   'P 1'
#
loop_
_entity.id
_entity.type
_entity.pdbx_description
1 polymer ?
#
loop_
_entity_poly.entity_id
_entity_poly.type
_entity_poly.pdbx_seq_one_letter_code
_entity_poly.pdbx_strand_id
1 'polypeptide(L)'
;MWRNFLSQFNFMPYDMLNLIFVGLLLLLTIIFYPHLFYAKQLIIFYIFLLTFIIFCVFLSTLNTSKKSAYIHYFYPIFLIFFIFQSFDYIIPYLHNHLKDEFLYHLDILIFGVCPFKYLEKWTKPWLTEIMQLGYISYYFMPVILVLILLKKQDKRLPSVIFTILLGFYLSYMGYLIFPAMGPRGLGISQVAVYKDTWLAAKLFKILNLLEKNKTDAFPSGHTQISLICTYFAFYLNKTIGIVFGIMTMFLIFSTVYCRYHYVTDVLAGALLAFISLKIAPYLERLIQSNSLTN
;
A
#
# COMPACT_ATOMS: atom_id res chain seq x y z
N MET A 1 15.86 26.96 18.24
CA MET A 1 16.14 25.91 19.24
C MET A 1 15.78 24.51 18.72
N TRP A 2 14.60 24.28 18.12
CA TRP A 2 14.25 22.97 17.50
C TRP A 2 15.09 22.58 16.26
N ARG A 3 15.59 23.55 15.48
CA ARG A 3 16.37 23.30 14.25
C ARG A 3 17.76 22.69 14.52
N ASN A 4 18.50 23.24 15.48
CA ASN A 4 19.78 22.67 15.94
C ASN A 4 19.61 21.27 16.55
N PHE A 5 18.41 20.93 17.04
CA PHE A 5 18.09 19.59 17.50
C PHE A 5 17.85 18.65 16.30
N LEU A 6 16.99 19.03 15.34
CA LEU A 6 16.70 18.20 14.16
C LEU A 6 17.91 17.99 13.24
N SER A 7 18.80 18.98 13.08
CA SER A 7 20.02 18.86 12.27
C SER A 7 21.06 17.88 12.85
N GLN A 8 20.89 17.47 14.11
CA GLN A 8 21.71 16.43 14.74
C GLN A 8 21.22 15.02 14.41
N PHE A 9 20.01 14.87 13.86
CA PHE A 9 19.40 13.58 13.57
C PHE A 9 19.37 13.26 12.08
N ASN A 10 19.58 11.99 11.75
CA ASN A 10 19.61 11.45 10.39
C ASN A 10 18.19 11.29 9.81
N PHE A 11 17.41 12.38 9.74
CA PHE A 11 16.09 12.35 9.09
C PHE A 11 16.24 12.13 7.59
N MET A 12 15.65 11.05 7.09
CA MET A 12 15.47 10.83 5.66
C MET A 12 14.13 11.43 5.20
N PRO A 13 13.98 11.76 3.91
CA PRO A 13 12.74 12.34 3.40
C PRO A 13 11.50 11.47 3.68
N TYR A 14 11.66 10.15 3.69
CA TYR A 14 10.57 9.23 3.99
C TYR A 14 10.16 9.23 5.47
N ASP A 15 11.06 9.59 6.39
CA ASP A 15 10.71 9.74 7.81
C ASP A 15 9.78 10.95 8.00
N MET A 16 10.07 12.05 7.31
CA MET A 16 9.20 13.22 7.28
C MET A 16 7.86 12.92 6.64
N LEU A 17 7.84 12.17 5.54
CA LEU A 17 6.59 11.73 4.91
C LEU A 17 5.73 10.91 5.87
N ASN A 18 6.34 9.95 6.59
CA ASN A 18 5.67 9.15 7.61
C ASN A 18 5.09 10.00 8.74
N LEU A 19 5.87 10.96 9.26
CA LEU A 19 5.43 11.87 10.33
C LEU A 19 4.28 12.76 9.87
N ILE A 20 4.36 13.32 8.66
CA ILE A 20 3.30 14.15 8.07
C ILE A 20 2.02 13.33 7.93
N PHE A 21 2.11 12.12 7.38
CA PHE A 21 0.95 11.28 7.12
C PHE A 21 0.29 10.80 8.42
N VAL A 22 1.06 10.32 9.40
CA VAL A 22 0.51 9.94 10.71
C VAL A 22 -0.06 11.16 11.44
N GLY A 23 0.59 12.32 11.32
CA GLY A 23 0.08 13.59 11.86
C GLY A 23 -1.26 13.99 11.23
N LEU A 24 -1.43 13.79 9.92
CA LEU A 24 -2.70 14.01 9.22
C LEU A 24 -3.80 13.08 9.75
N LEU A 25 -3.51 11.80 9.98
CA LEU A 25 -4.47 10.86 10.55
C LEU A 25 -4.85 11.21 11.99
N LEU A 26 -3.88 11.64 12.79
CA LEU A 26 -4.13 12.14 14.14
C LEU A 26 -5.05 13.37 14.11
N LEU A 27 -4.77 14.33 13.24
CA LEU A 27 -5.60 15.53 13.07
C LEU A 27 -7.02 15.16 12.62
N LEU A 28 -7.14 14.29 11.62
CA LEU A 28 -8.43 13.78 11.15
C LEU A 28 -9.21 13.10 12.28
N THR A 29 -8.55 12.29 13.09
CA THR A 29 -9.17 11.64 14.26
C THR A 29 -9.67 12.65 15.29
N ILE A 30 -8.92 13.74 15.52
CA ILE A 30 -9.33 14.81 16.44
C ILE A 30 -10.54 15.58 15.87
N ILE A 31 -10.54 15.90 14.58
CA ILE A 31 -11.64 16.61 13.92
C ILE A 31 -12.94 15.78 13.99
N PHE A 32 -12.86 14.48 13.69
CA PHE A 32 -14.01 13.58 13.72
C PHE A 32 -14.22 12.90 15.08
N TYR A 33 -13.56 13.37 16.13
CA TYR A 33 -13.58 12.73 17.46
C TYR A 33 -15.00 12.39 17.98
N PRO A 34 -16.01 13.27 17.86
CA PRO A 34 -17.36 12.96 18.34
C PRO A 34 -18.06 11.83 17.55
N HIS A 35 -17.62 11.55 16.33
CA HIS A 35 -18.22 10.57 15.42
C HIS A 35 -17.49 9.23 15.43
N LEU A 36 -16.22 9.20 15.87
CA LEU A 36 -15.41 7.99 15.91
C LEU A 36 -15.55 7.29 17.26
N PHE A 37 -16.17 6.10 17.29
CA PHE A 37 -16.32 5.34 18.53
C PHE A 37 -14.98 5.02 19.22
N TYR A 38 -13.93 4.78 18.43
CA TYR A 38 -12.58 4.44 18.91
C TYR A 38 -11.61 5.65 18.90
N ALA A 39 -12.12 6.90 18.91
CA ALA A 39 -11.29 8.09 18.75
C ALA A 39 -10.11 8.16 19.74
N LYS A 40 -10.34 7.85 21.02
CA LYS A 40 -9.30 7.88 22.06
C LYS A 40 -8.19 6.87 21.77
N GLN A 41 -8.57 5.64 21.42
CA GLN A 41 -7.63 4.57 21.10
C GLN A 41 -6.79 4.92 19.87
N LEU A 42 -7.43 5.49 18.83
CA LEU A 42 -6.77 5.95 17.63
C LEU A 42 -5.78 7.09 17.91
N ILE A 43 -6.15 8.08 18.74
CA ILE A 43 -5.23 9.17 19.14
C ILE A 43 -4.00 8.62 19.85
N ILE A 44 -4.18 7.76 20.86
CA ILE A 44 -3.07 7.13 21.59
C ILE A 44 -2.18 6.33 20.63
N PHE A 45 -2.81 5.59 19.72
CA PHE A 45 -2.12 4.79 18.72
C PHE A 45 -1.30 5.65 17.76
N TYR A 46 -1.85 6.73 17.21
CA TYR A 46 -1.11 7.61 16.31
C TYR A 46 0.00 8.39 17.02
N ILE A 47 -0.20 8.82 18.28
CA ILE A 47 0.88 9.37 19.10
C ILE A 47 2.00 8.33 19.30
N PHE A 48 1.66 7.08 19.57
CA PHE A 48 2.63 5.99 19.66
C PHE A 48 3.38 5.78 18.34
N LEU A 49 2.71 5.82 17.19
CA LEU A 49 3.38 5.70 15.89
C LEU A 49 4.33 6.89 15.62
N LEU A 50 3.94 8.12 15.96
CA LEU A 50 4.80 9.30 15.84
C LEU A 50 6.06 9.17 16.72
N THR A 51 5.90 8.76 17.98
CA THR A 51 7.05 8.55 18.87
C THR A 51 7.92 7.39 18.43
N PHE A 52 7.33 6.31 17.90
CA PHE A 52 8.07 5.20 17.32
C PHE A 52 8.92 5.62 16.12
N ILE A 53 8.39 6.44 15.20
CA ILE A 53 9.16 6.96 14.07
C ILE A 53 10.36 7.78 14.57
N ILE A 54 10.14 8.71 15.51
CA ILE A 54 11.20 9.55 16.10
C ILE A 54 12.25 8.66 16.78
N PHE A 55 11.82 7.61 17.50
CA PHE A 55 12.72 6.66 18.14
C PHE A 55 13.58 5.89 17.12
N CYS A 56 13.01 5.43 16.00
CA CYS A 56 13.77 4.77 14.94
C CYS A 56 14.83 5.70 14.32
N VAL A 57 14.51 6.97 14.09
CA VAL A 57 15.46 7.99 13.60
C VAL A 57 16.54 8.29 14.64
N PHE A 58 16.17 8.36 15.92
CA PHE A 58 17.12 8.56 17.01
C PHE A 58 18.14 7.41 17.12
N LEU A 59 17.66 6.16 17.02
CA LEU A 59 18.52 4.99 17.01
C LEU A 59 19.48 4.97 15.81
N SER A 60 19.02 5.36 14.62
CA SER A 60 19.87 5.43 13.43
C SER A 60 20.91 6.57 13.49
N THR A 61 20.63 7.59 14.30
CA THR A 61 21.54 8.70 14.55
C THR A 61 22.65 8.31 15.55
N LEU A 62 22.28 7.71 16.68
CA LEU A 62 23.24 7.36 17.73
C LEU A 62 24.11 6.14 17.40
N ASN A 63 23.58 5.22 16.59
CA ASN A 63 24.23 3.95 16.30
C ASN A 63 24.34 3.76 14.79
N THR A 64 25.55 3.85 14.25
CA THR A 64 25.86 3.69 12.83
C THR A 64 26.10 2.24 12.40
N SER A 65 25.81 1.27 13.28
CA SER A 65 25.91 -0.15 12.94
C SER A 65 24.97 -0.54 11.81
N LYS A 66 25.36 -1.58 11.06
CA LYS A 66 24.51 -2.16 9.99
C LYS A 66 23.09 -2.47 10.50
N LYS A 67 22.98 -3.03 11.72
CA LYS A 67 21.68 -3.39 12.32
C LYS A 67 20.75 -2.17 12.47
N SER A 68 21.29 -1.04 12.91
CA SER A 68 20.52 0.20 13.04
C SER A 68 20.02 0.71 11.68
N ALA A 69 20.87 0.65 10.65
CA ALA A 69 20.47 1.00 9.28
C ALA A 69 19.37 0.07 8.75
N TYR A 70 19.44 -1.24 8.98
CA TYR A 70 18.36 -2.17 8.62
C TYR A 70 17.04 -1.80 9.32
N ILE A 71 17.06 -1.51 10.62
CA ILE A 71 15.87 -1.06 11.33
C ILE A 71 15.29 0.19 10.67
N HIS A 72 16.15 1.17 10.34
CA HIS A 72 15.73 2.43 9.74
C HIS A 72 15.10 2.28 8.34
N TYR A 73 15.58 1.33 7.52
CA TYR A 73 15.01 1.07 6.19
C TYR A 73 13.75 0.19 6.22
N PHE A 74 13.57 -0.66 7.24
CA PHE A 74 12.47 -1.63 7.29
C PHE A 74 11.34 -1.24 8.25
N TYR A 75 11.54 -0.30 9.19
CA TYR A 75 10.44 0.16 10.05
C TYR A 75 9.21 0.67 9.26
N PRO A 76 9.34 1.32 8.08
CA PRO A 76 8.17 1.82 7.37
C PRO A 76 7.20 0.71 6.92
N ILE A 77 7.67 -0.52 6.72
CA ILE A 77 6.81 -1.66 6.39
C ILE A 77 5.84 -1.97 7.54
N PHE A 78 6.32 -1.95 8.78
CA PHE A 78 5.46 -2.11 9.95
C PHE A 78 4.47 -0.96 10.06
N LEU A 79 4.94 0.26 9.79
CA LEU A 79 4.10 1.45 9.83
C LEU A 79 2.95 1.37 8.81
N ILE A 80 3.24 1.01 7.56
CA ILE A 80 2.25 0.79 6.49
C ILE A 80 1.17 -0.21 6.94
N PHE A 81 1.57 -1.34 7.52
CA PHE A 81 0.66 -2.37 8.01
C PHE A 81 -0.25 -1.85 9.13
N PHE A 82 0.33 -1.21 10.13
CA PHE A 82 -0.40 -0.71 11.30
C PHE A 82 -1.35 0.44 10.95
N ILE A 83 -0.94 1.35 10.06
CA ILE A 83 -1.80 2.40 9.52
C ILE A 83 -2.99 1.79 8.79
N PHE A 84 -2.75 0.81 7.91
CA PHE A 84 -3.83 0.19 7.13
C PHE A 84 -4.90 -0.47 7.99
N GLN A 85 -4.48 -1.20 9.04
CA GLN A 85 -5.41 -1.83 9.97
C GLN A 85 -6.22 -0.81 10.78
N SER A 86 -5.66 0.39 11.04
CA SER A 86 -6.37 1.44 11.78
C SER A 86 -7.61 1.97 11.05
N PHE A 87 -7.67 1.82 9.71
CA PHE A 87 -8.79 2.32 8.92
C PHE A 87 -10.11 1.57 9.15
N ASP A 88 -10.06 0.33 9.63
CA ASP A 88 -11.25 -0.43 10.05
C ASP A 88 -12.03 0.29 11.16
N TYR A 89 -11.33 1.11 11.95
CA TYR A 89 -11.91 1.91 13.03
C TYR A 89 -12.29 3.34 12.61
N ILE A 90 -12.06 3.71 11.35
CA ILE A 90 -12.31 5.06 10.83
C ILE A 90 -13.38 5.02 9.74
N ILE A 91 -13.16 4.24 8.69
CA ILE A 91 -13.98 4.27 7.46
C ILE A 91 -15.48 4.03 7.74
N PRO A 92 -15.89 3.03 8.56
CA PRO A 92 -17.31 2.78 8.84
C PRO A 92 -18.03 3.94 9.54
N TYR A 93 -17.30 4.85 10.19
CA TYR A 93 -17.85 6.01 10.88
C TYR A 93 -17.82 7.28 10.03
N LEU A 94 -17.03 7.30 8.95
CA LEU A 94 -16.99 8.41 7.99
C LEU A 94 -17.96 8.21 6.83
N HIS A 95 -18.27 6.96 6.48
CA HIS A 95 -19.12 6.62 5.35
C HIS A 95 -20.21 5.64 5.76
N ASN A 96 -21.46 5.97 5.42
CA ASN A 96 -22.60 5.10 5.67
C ASN A 96 -22.71 3.94 4.67
N HIS A 97 -22.11 4.07 3.48
CA HIS A 97 -22.19 3.10 2.40
C HIS A 97 -20.86 3.01 1.64
N LEU A 98 -20.51 1.78 1.24
CA LEU A 98 -19.41 1.52 0.33
C LEU A 98 -19.75 1.96 -1.10
N LYS A 99 -18.71 2.19 -1.91
CA LYS A 99 -18.85 2.62 -3.30
C LYS A 99 -18.81 1.47 -4.31
N ASP A 100 -18.95 0.24 -3.83
CA ASP A 100 -18.88 -0.98 -4.64
C ASP A 100 -19.95 -1.03 -5.75
N GLU A 101 -21.19 -0.60 -5.49
CA GLU A 101 -22.24 -0.57 -6.52
C GLU A 101 -21.89 0.38 -7.66
N PHE A 102 -21.37 1.57 -7.33
CA PHE A 102 -20.94 2.54 -8.32
C PHE A 102 -19.83 1.97 -9.21
N LEU A 103 -18.80 1.35 -8.60
CA LEU A 103 -17.68 0.76 -9.33
C LEU A 103 -18.11 -0.42 -10.21
N TYR A 104 -19.02 -1.26 -9.70
CA TYR A 104 -19.61 -2.35 -10.48
C TYR A 104 -20.34 -1.85 -11.73
N HIS A 105 -21.16 -0.80 -11.60
CA HIS A 105 -21.86 -0.21 -12.73
C HIS A 105 -20.92 0.50 -13.69
N LEU A 106 -19.86 1.14 -13.18
CA LEU A 106 -18.84 1.77 -14.01
C LEU A 106 -18.06 0.73 -14.84
N ASP A 107 -17.70 -0.42 -14.26
CA ASP A 107 -17.09 -1.54 -14.98
C ASP A 107 -18.01 -2.03 -16.12
N ILE A 108 -19.30 -2.22 -15.86
CA ILE A 108 -20.27 -2.63 -16.89
C ILE A 108 -20.40 -1.56 -17.98
N LEU A 109 -20.43 -0.28 -17.61
CA LEU A 109 -20.53 0.83 -18.57
C LEU A 109 -19.32 0.85 -19.51
N ILE A 110 -18.11 0.62 -18.99
CA ILE A 110 -16.87 0.67 -19.77
C ILE A 110 -16.71 -0.58 -20.65
N PHE A 111 -17.02 -1.77 -20.13
CA PHE A 111 -16.71 -3.04 -20.80
C PHE A 111 -17.92 -3.72 -21.45
N GLY A 112 -19.13 -3.19 -21.25
CA GLY A 112 -20.39 -3.78 -21.72
C GLY A 112 -20.79 -5.09 -21.00
N VAL A 113 -19.91 -5.63 -20.17
CA VAL A 113 -20.11 -6.85 -19.37
C VAL A 113 -19.47 -6.66 -18.00
N CYS A 114 -19.85 -7.49 -17.04
CA CYS A 114 -19.17 -7.55 -15.75
C CYS A 114 -17.84 -8.32 -15.88
N PRO A 115 -16.66 -7.67 -15.76
CA PRO A 115 -15.38 -8.31 -16.11
C PRO A 115 -15.05 -9.54 -15.27
N PHE A 116 -15.19 -9.46 -13.94
CA PHE A 116 -14.89 -10.61 -13.07
C PHE A 116 -15.87 -11.78 -13.27
N LYS A 117 -17.14 -11.51 -13.64
CA LYS A 117 -18.10 -12.57 -14.02
C LYS A 117 -17.73 -13.19 -15.37
N TYR A 118 -17.30 -12.37 -16.33
CA TYR A 118 -16.84 -12.86 -17.63
C TYR A 118 -15.62 -13.79 -17.50
N LEU A 119 -14.75 -13.55 -16.51
CA LEU A 119 -13.62 -14.42 -16.21
C LEU A 119 -14.00 -15.78 -15.61
N GLU A 120 -15.22 -15.96 -15.09
CA GLU A 120 -15.67 -17.22 -14.47
C GLU A 120 -15.56 -18.43 -15.42
N LYS A 121 -15.77 -18.22 -16.72
CA LYS A 121 -15.65 -19.30 -17.72
C LYS A 121 -14.23 -19.86 -17.85
N TRP A 122 -13.23 -19.07 -17.43
CA TRP A 122 -11.83 -19.47 -17.40
C TRP A 122 -11.39 -19.96 -16.01
N THR A 123 -12.26 -19.92 -15.01
CA THR A 123 -11.91 -20.34 -13.65
C THR A 123 -11.69 -21.86 -13.61
N LYS A 124 -10.43 -22.25 -13.41
CA LYS A 124 -9.99 -23.66 -13.26
C LYS A 124 -9.11 -23.78 -12.02
N PRO A 125 -9.17 -24.89 -11.26
CA PRO A 125 -8.40 -25.02 -10.02
C PRO A 125 -6.90 -24.75 -10.21
N TRP A 126 -6.27 -25.36 -11.22
CA TRP A 126 -4.84 -25.16 -11.51
C TRP A 126 -4.51 -23.70 -11.84
N LEU A 127 -5.41 -22.98 -12.54
CA LEU A 127 -5.19 -21.59 -12.87
C LEU A 127 -5.33 -20.72 -11.62
N THR A 128 -6.33 -20.99 -10.77
CA THR A 128 -6.50 -20.32 -9.48
C THR A 128 -5.28 -20.49 -8.58
N GLU A 129 -4.61 -21.65 -8.59
CA GLU A 129 -3.33 -21.85 -7.87
C GLU A 129 -2.27 -20.83 -8.33
N ILE A 130 -2.07 -20.69 -9.65
CA ILE A 130 -1.12 -19.74 -10.22
C ILE A 130 -1.54 -18.30 -9.91
N MET A 131 -2.84 -17.98 -10.06
CA MET A 131 -3.35 -16.64 -9.81
C MET A 131 -3.19 -16.24 -8.34
N GLN A 132 -3.42 -17.16 -7.40
CA GLN A 132 -3.25 -16.85 -5.98
C GLN A 132 -1.77 -16.61 -5.62
N LEU A 133 -0.84 -17.34 -6.24
CA LEU A 133 0.59 -17.06 -6.10
C LEU A 133 0.97 -15.69 -6.69
N GLY A 134 0.41 -15.36 -7.86
CA GLY A 134 0.53 -14.04 -8.48
C GLY A 134 0.04 -12.93 -7.54
N TYR A 135 -1.12 -13.11 -6.91
CA TYR A 135 -1.69 -12.15 -5.97
C TYR A 135 -0.77 -11.91 -4.76
N ILE A 136 -0.28 -13.00 -4.14
CA ILE A 136 0.56 -12.92 -2.93
C ILE A 136 1.96 -12.40 -3.22
N SER A 137 2.41 -12.46 -4.47
CA SER A 137 3.69 -11.87 -4.86
C SER A 137 3.82 -10.39 -4.43
N TYR A 138 2.69 -9.69 -4.35
CA TYR A 138 2.56 -8.31 -3.85
C TYR A 138 3.34 -8.04 -2.56
N TYR A 139 3.14 -8.86 -1.52
CA TYR A 139 3.73 -8.62 -0.19
C TYR A 139 5.26 -8.75 -0.20
N PHE A 140 5.81 -9.45 -1.19
CA PHE A 140 7.24 -9.66 -1.34
C PHE A 140 7.91 -8.61 -2.24
N MET A 141 7.20 -8.03 -3.21
CA MET A 141 7.82 -7.17 -4.22
C MET A 141 8.57 -5.95 -3.63
N PRO A 142 7.97 -5.11 -2.76
CA PRO A 142 8.68 -3.98 -2.16
C PRO A 142 9.87 -4.42 -1.31
N VAL A 143 9.70 -5.49 -0.53
CA VAL A 143 10.73 -6.05 0.35
C VAL A 143 11.92 -6.55 -0.46
N ILE A 144 11.68 -7.34 -1.50
CA ILE A 144 12.71 -7.86 -2.39
C ILE A 144 13.44 -6.70 -3.09
N LEU A 145 12.72 -5.70 -3.58
CA LEU A 145 13.32 -4.54 -4.23
C LEU A 145 14.25 -3.79 -3.28
N VAL A 146 13.80 -3.51 -2.05
CA VAL A 146 14.61 -2.87 -1.00
C VAL A 146 15.84 -3.71 -0.67
N LEU A 147 15.69 -5.03 -0.51
CA LEU A 147 16.83 -5.93 -0.26
C LEU A 147 17.85 -5.94 -1.40
N ILE A 148 17.41 -5.92 -2.66
CA ILE A 148 18.30 -5.84 -3.82
C ILE A 148 19.08 -4.52 -3.81
N LEU A 149 18.39 -3.39 -3.59
CA LEU A 149 19.00 -2.06 -3.52
C LEU A 149 20.01 -1.95 -2.37
N LEU A 150 19.66 -2.48 -1.20
CA LEU A 150 20.55 -2.56 -0.03
C LEU A 150 21.81 -3.38 -0.33
N LYS A 151 21.66 -4.57 -0.92
CA LYS A 151 22.78 -5.44 -1.26
C LYS A 151 23.70 -4.79 -2.30
N LYS A 152 23.14 -3.99 -3.22
CA LYS A 152 23.88 -3.22 -4.22
C LYS A 152 24.44 -1.90 -3.70
N GLN A 153 24.16 -1.52 -2.44
CA GLN A 153 24.51 -0.21 -1.87
C GLN A 153 24.05 0.96 -2.76
N ASP A 154 22.87 0.83 -3.36
CA ASP A 154 22.34 1.82 -4.28
C ASP A 154 21.94 3.09 -3.51
N LYS A 155 22.56 4.22 -3.85
CA LYS A 155 22.33 5.52 -3.19
C LYS A 155 20.89 6.02 -3.37
N ARG A 156 20.14 5.48 -4.33
CA ARG A 156 18.74 5.84 -4.59
C ARG A 156 17.76 5.18 -3.62
N LEU A 157 18.21 4.25 -2.76
CA LEU A 157 17.34 3.50 -1.86
C LEU A 157 16.37 4.38 -1.04
N PRO A 158 16.80 5.48 -0.38
CA PRO A 158 15.88 6.34 0.35
C PRO A 158 14.76 6.93 -0.53
N SER A 159 15.08 7.37 -1.74
CA SER A 159 14.11 7.91 -2.70
C SER A 159 13.14 6.85 -3.23
N VAL A 160 13.61 5.60 -3.38
CA VAL A 160 12.74 4.47 -3.73
C VAL A 160 11.76 4.16 -2.60
N ILE A 161 12.25 4.07 -1.35
CA ILE A 161 11.40 3.88 -0.16
C ILE A 161 10.38 5.02 -0.06
N PHE A 162 10.82 6.27 -0.25
CA PHE A 162 9.94 7.44 -0.26
C PHE A 162 8.83 7.31 -1.31
N THR A 163 9.18 6.93 -2.54
CA THR A 163 8.20 6.81 -3.63
C THR A 163 7.19 5.68 -3.38
N ILE A 164 7.65 4.55 -2.82
CA ILE A 164 6.77 3.44 -2.44
C ILE A 164 5.81 3.88 -1.33
N LEU A 165 6.31 4.54 -0.28
CA LEU A 165 5.50 5.06 0.82
C LEU A 165 4.48 6.09 0.36
N LEU A 166 4.90 7.02 -0.49
CA LEU A 166 4.01 7.99 -1.10
C LEU A 166 2.91 7.28 -1.90
N GLY A 167 3.26 6.21 -2.62
CA GLY A 167 2.29 5.36 -3.31
C GLY A 167 1.24 4.82 -2.35
N PHE A 168 1.67 4.16 -1.27
CA PHE A 168 0.77 3.61 -0.24
C PHE A 168 -0.14 4.69 0.34
N TYR A 169 0.42 5.84 0.70
CA TYR A 169 -0.31 6.95 1.31
C TYR A 169 -1.33 7.57 0.37
N LEU A 170 -1.05 7.64 -0.93
CA LEU A 170 -2.04 8.06 -1.92
C LEU A 170 -3.16 7.03 -2.08
N SER A 171 -2.86 5.72 -2.11
CA SER A 171 -3.91 4.69 -2.11
C SER A 171 -4.78 4.78 -0.85
N TYR A 172 -4.14 5.00 0.30
CA TYR A 172 -4.80 5.11 1.60
C TYR A 172 -5.74 6.32 1.69
N MET A 173 -5.36 7.46 1.14
CA MET A 173 -6.27 8.59 0.98
C MET A 173 -7.45 8.22 0.08
N GLY A 174 -7.20 7.47 -0.99
CA GLY A 174 -8.25 6.89 -1.82
C GLY A 174 -9.24 6.03 -1.01
N TYR A 175 -8.74 5.14 -0.15
CA TYR A 175 -9.58 4.29 0.71
C TYR A 175 -10.44 5.11 1.68
N LEU A 176 -9.90 6.18 2.25
CA LEU A 176 -10.67 7.06 3.15
C LEU A 176 -11.72 7.89 2.41
N ILE A 177 -11.47 8.31 1.17
CA ILE A 177 -12.37 9.18 0.40
C ILE A 177 -13.44 8.36 -0.33
N PHE A 178 -13.06 7.20 -0.84
CA PHE A 178 -13.87 6.37 -1.73
C PHE A 178 -13.79 4.89 -1.33
N PRO A 179 -14.33 4.51 -0.16
CA PRO A 179 -14.16 3.17 0.37
C PRO A 179 -14.90 2.14 -0.48
N ALA A 180 -14.20 1.08 -0.86
CA ALA A 180 -14.74 -0.05 -1.61
C ALA A 180 -14.09 -1.35 -1.14
N MET A 181 -14.84 -2.44 -1.15
CA MET A 181 -14.35 -3.78 -0.79
C MET A 181 -14.10 -4.66 -2.01
N GLY A 182 -14.44 -4.22 -3.22
CA GLY A 182 -14.43 -5.03 -4.44
C GLY A 182 -15.72 -5.85 -4.56
N PRO A 183 -15.78 -6.83 -5.47
CA PRO A 183 -16.97 -7.66 -5.66
C PRO A 183 -17.55 -8.30 -4.39
N ARG A 184 -16.70 -8.60 -3.38
CA ARG A 184 -17.13 -9.10 -2.06
C ARG A 184 -18.03 -8.14 -1.29
N GLY A 185 -17.90 -6.82 -1.50
CA GLY A 185 -18.77 -5.80 -0.90
C GLY A 185 -20.23 -5.88 -1.36
N LEU A 186 -20.47 -6.47 -2.54
CA LEU A 186 -21.81 -6.75 -3.08
C LEU A 186 -22.34 -8.14 -2.68
N GLY A 187 -21.71 -8.82 -1.72
CA GLY A 187 -22.05 -10.19 -1.33
C GLY A 187 -21.65 -11.25 -2.37
N ILE A 188 -20.87 -10.89 -3.39
CA ILE A 188 -20.43 -11.85 -4.41
C ILE A 188 -19.31 -12.70 -3.84
N SER A 189 -19.62 -13.97 -3.60
CA SER A 189 -18.68 -14.92 -2.97
C SER A 189 -17.44 -15.16 -3.82
N GLN A 190 -16.27 -15.09 -3.17
CA GLN A 190 -15.00 -15.52 -3.75
C GLN A 190 -14.81 -17.05 -3.65
N VAL A 191 -15.59 -17.74 -2.81
CA VAL A 191 -15.40 -19.18 -2.51
C VAL A 191 -15.47 -20.05 -3.77
N ALA A 192 -16.32 -19.67 -4.73
CA ALA A 192 -16.43 -20.39 -6.00
C ALA A 192 -15.12 -20.40 -6.80
N VAL A 193 -14.29 -19.34 -6.70
CA VAL A 193 -13.00 -19.25 -7.39
C VAL A 193 -12.00 -20.28 -6.87
N TYR A 194 -12.07 -20.57 -5.57
CA TYR A 194 -11.15 -21.45 -4.85
C TYR A 194 -11.66 -22.89 -4.71
N LYS A 195 -12.80 -23.21 -5.34
CA LYS A 195 -13.35 -24.57 -5.32
C LYS A 195 -12.33 -25.56 -5.90
N ASP A 196 -12.16 -26.69 -5.23
CA ASP A 196 -11.25 -27.78 -5.62
C ASP A 196 -9.77 -27.37 -5.72
N THR A 197 -9.38 -26.24 -5.10
CA THR A 197 -7.98 -25.83 -4.93
C THR A 197 -7.43 -26.27 -3.58
N TRP A 198 -6.12 -26.51 -3.50
CA TRP A 198 -5.45 -26.91 -2.26
C TRP A 198 -4.69 -25.74 -1.64
N LEU A 199 -3.68 -25.22 -2.35
CA LEU A 199 -2.81 -24.18 -1.81
C LEU A 199 -3.50 -22.82 -1.85
N ALA A 200 -4.20 -22.50 -2.95
CA ALA A 200 -4.90 -21.24 -3.10
C ALA A 200 -5.99 -21.04 -2.05
N ALA A 201 -6.83 -22.05 -1.78
CA ALA A 201 -7.83 -21.98 -0.72
C ALA A 201 -7.20 -21.77 0.68
N LYS A 202 -6.08 -22.42 0.98
CA LYS A 202 -5.36 -22.24 2.25
C LYS A 202 -4.83 -20.81 2.39
N LEU A 203 -4.20 -20.30 1.33
CA LEU A 203 -3.65 -18.95 1.30
C LEU A 203 -4.76 -17.89 1.38
N PHE A 204 -5.87 -18.07 0.65
CA PHE A 204 -7.05 -17.22 0.74
C PHE A 204 -7.59 -17.12 2.17
N LYS A 205 -7.69 -18.26 2.88
CA LYS A 205 -8.12 -18.28 4.29
C LYS A 205 -7.13 -17.53 5.19
N ILE A 206 -5.83 -17.74 5.01
CA ILE A 206 -4.79 -17.05 5.80
C ILE A 206 -4.87 -15.53 5.58
N LEU A 207 -4.92 -15.08 4.32
CA LEU A 207 -5.05 -13.66 3.98
C LEU A 207 -6.30 -13.06 4.61
N ASN A 208 -7.44 -13.77 4.54
CA ASN A 208 -8.67 -13.28 5.16
C ASN A 208 -8.60 -13.13 6.68
N LEU A 209 -7.79 -13.95 7.35
CA LEU A 209 -7.57 -13.84 8.80
C LEU A 209 -6.62 -12.69 9.15
N LEU A 210 -5.61 -12.43 8.32
CA LEU A 210 -4.59 -11.39 8.56
C LEU A 210 -5.08 -9.98 8.18
N GLU A 211 -5.81 -9.88 7.08
CA GLU A 211 -6.40 -8.63 6.60
C GLU A 211 -7.78 -8.47 7.22
N LYS A 212 -7.85 -7.82 8.39
CA LYS A 212 -9.14 -7.52 9.01
C LYS A 212 -9.87 -6.43 8.23
N ASN A 213 -9.16 -5.37 7.88
CA ASN A 213 -9.68 -4.33 7.01
C ASN A 213 -9.84 -4.86 5.57
N LYS A 214 -11.04 -4.72 5.01
CA LYS A 214 -11.41 -5.12 3.64
C LYS A 214 -11.70 -3.97 2.70
N THR A 215 -11.66 -2.73 3.19
CA THR A 215 -11.98 -1.49 2.45
C THR A 215 -10.77 -0.95 1.68
N ASP A 216 -10.15 -1.81 0.88
CA ASP A 216 -8.88 -1.55 0.19
C ASP A 216 -8.96 -1.78 -1.33
N ALA A 217 -10.17 -1.77 -1.90
CA ALA A 217 -10.35 -2.04 -3.32
C ALA A 217 -10.02 -0.82 -4.19
N PHE A 218 -10.63 0.35 -3.93
CA PHE A 218 -10.46 1.51 -4.80
C PHE A 218 -9.63 2.61 -4.13
N PRO A 219 -8.57 3.10 -4.77
CA PRO A 219 -7.91 2.59 -5.99
C PRO A 219 -7.02 1.38 -5.69
N SER A 220 -6.72 0.52 -6.66
CA SER A 220 -5.95 -0.70 -6.40
C SER A 220 -4.50 -0.42 -5.98
N GLY A 221 -4.22 -0.48 -4.67
CA GLY A 221 -2.86 -0.38 -4.13
C GLY A 221 -1.95 -1.51 -4.60
N HIS A 222 -2.50 -2.72 -4.77
CA HIS A 222 -1.83 -3.87 -5.37
C HIS A 222 -1.23 -3.54 -6.75
N THR A 223 -2.05 -2.96 -7.62
CA THR A 223 -1.62 -2.50 -8.95
C THR A 223 -0.62 -1.36 -8.85
N GLN A 224 -0.91 -0.37 -8.00
CA GLN A 224 -0.08 0.83 -7.89
C GLN A 224 1.36 0.51 -7.46
N ILE A 225 1.53 -0.21 -6.35
CA ILE A 225 2.84 -0.47 -5.76
C ILE A 225 3.63 -1.47 -6.61
N SER A 226 2.98 -2.47 -7.21
CA SER A 226 3.66 -3.43 -8.09
C SER A 226 4.23 -2.76 -9.35
N LEU A 227 3.50 -1.80 -9.93
CA LEU A 227 4.00 -0.98 -11.04
C LEU A 227 5.15 -0.06 -10.63
N ILE A 228 5.08 0.59 -9.47
CA ILE A 228 6.19 1.40 -8.93
C ILE A 228 7.44 0.52 -8.72
N CYS A 229 7.27 -0.67 -8.14
CA CYS A 229 8.37 -1.60 -7.93
C CYS A 229 8.98 -2.07 -9.26
N THR A 230 8.13 -2.38 -10.24
CA THR A 230 8.57 -2.77 -11.59
C THR A 230 9.34 -1.66 -12.29
N TYR A 231 8.86 -0.41 -12.19
CA TYR A 231 9.57 0.76 -12.71
C TYR A 231 11.01 0.80 -12.16
N PHE A 232 11.17 0.81 -10.84
CA PHE A 232 12.51 0.84 -10.23
C PHE A 232 13.34 -0.42 -10.50
N ALA A 233 12.71 -1.59 -10.65
CA ALA A 233 13.38 -2.82 -11.06
C ALA A 233 14.01 -2.69 -12.46
N PHE A 234 13.34 -2.03 -13.43
CA PHE A 234 13.93 -1.73 -14.73
C PHE A 234 15.10 -0.75 -14.65
N TYR A 235 15.08 0.21 -13.70
CA TYR A 235 16.23 1.09 -13.44
C TYR A 235 17.44 0.38 -12.82
N LEU A 236 17.25 -0.82 -12.24
CA LEU A 236 18.34 -1.63 -11.74
C LEU A 236 19.03 -2.40 -12.87
N ASN A 237 18.24 -3.10 -13.69
CA ASN A 237 18.62 -3.69 -14.97
C ASN A 237 17.41 -4.36 -15.64
N LYS A 238 17.55 -4.64 -16.95
CA LYS A 238 16.50 -5.27 -17.77
C LYS A 238 16.02 -6.60 -17.22
N THR A 239 16.89 -7.47 -16.71
CA THR A 239 16.51 -8.81 -16.24
C THR A 239 15.62 -8.73 -15.00
N ILE A 240 16.02 -7.95 -13.99
CA ILE A 240 15.22 -7.76 -12.77
C ILE A 240 13.89 -7.08 -13.12
N GLY A 241 13.92 -6.07 -14.00
CA GLY A 241 12.72 -5.42 -14.51
C GLY A 241 11.73 -6.39 -15.17
N ILE A 242 12.20 -7.29 -16.03
CA ILE A 242 11.35 -8.32 -16.67
C ILE A 242 10.72 -9.24 -15.62
N VAL A 243 11.49 -9.70 -14.62
CA VAL A 243 10.95 -10.57 -13.56
C VAL A 243 9.83 -9.86 -12.79
N PHE A 244 10.07 -8.62 -12.35
CA PHE A 244 9.06 -7.81 -11.65
C PHE A 244 7.85 -7.50 -12.56
N GLY A 245 8.07 -7.28 -13.85
CA GLY A 245 7.02 -7.06 -14.84
C GLY A 245 6.11 -8.27 -15.02
N ILE A 246 6.69 -9.47 -15.08
CA ILE A 246 5.92 -10.73 -15.13
C ILE A 246 5.12 -10.90 -13.84
N MET A 247 5.73 -10.69 -12.66
CA MET A 247 5.03 -10.75 -11.38
C MET A 247 3.86 -9.75 -11.33
N THR A 248 4.08 -8.51 -11.77
CA THR A 248 3.04 -7.47 -11.82
C THR A 248 1.91 -7.84 -12.78
N MET A 249 2.22 -8.41 -13.94
CA MET A 249 1.21 -8.85 -14.90
C MET A 249 0.30 -9.91 -14.29
N PHE A 250 0.89 -10.94 -13.67
CA PHE A 250 0.13 -11.99 -12.97
C PHE A 250 -0.69 -11.39 -11.82
N LEU A 251 -0.08 -10.57 -10.97
CA LEU A 251 -0.74 -9.90 -9.85
C LEU A 251 -1.95 -9.08 -10.29
N ILE A 252 -1.79 -8.20 -11.29
CA ILE A 252 -2.88 -7.36 -11.79
C ILE A 252 -4.03 -8.23 -12.30
N PHE A 253 -3.74 -9.25 -13.12
CA PHE A 253 -4.78 -10.13 -13.62
C PHE A 253 -5.46 -10.91 -12.47
N SER A 254 -4.69 -11.38 -11.49
CA SER A 254 -5.20 -12.06 -10.29
C SER A 254 -6.15 -11.20 -9.47
N THR A 255 -5.94 -9.88 -9.39
CA THR A 255 -6.84 -9.00 -8.61
C THR A 255 -8.29 -9.07 -9.11
N VAL A 256 -8.49 -9.11 -10.43
CA VAL A 256 -9.82 -9.19 -11.04
C VAL A 256 -10.30 -10.64 -11.10
N TYR A 257 -9.44 -11.57 -11.49
CA TYR A 257 -9.78 -13.00 -11.57
C TYR A 257 -10.23 -13.58 -10.22
N CYS A 258 -9.51 -13.27 -9.15
CA CYS A 258 -9.87 -13.71 -7.79
C CYS A 258 -10.96 -12.84 -7.14
N ARG A 259 -11.52 -11.86 -7.87
CA ARG A 259 -12.61 -10.97 -7.43
C ARG A 259 -12.24 -10.11 -6.22
N TYR A 260 -10.98 -9.69 -6.12
CA TYR A 260 -10.54 -8.71 -5.12
C TYR A 260 -10.84 -7.28 -5.56
N HIS A 261 -10.78 -7.01 -6.87
CA HIS A 261 -10.92 -5.68 -7.44
C HIS A 261 -11.83 -5.68 -8.67
N TYR A 262 -12.46 -4.53 -8.94
CA TYR A 262 -13.01 -4.16 -10.24
C TYR A 262 -11.89 -3.73 -11.19
N VAL A 263 -12.16 -3.72 -12.50
CA VAL A 263 -11.14 -3.27 -13.47
C VAL A 263 -10.89 -1.76 -13.34
N THR A 264 -11.91 -0.97 -13.01
CA THR A 264 -11.78 0.45 -12.67
C THR A 264 -10.78 0.70 -11.55
N ASP A 265 -10.74 -0.17 -10.54
CA ASP A 265 -9.81 -0.06 -9.41
C ASP A 265 -8.36 -0.20 -9.89
N VAL A 266 -8.13 -1.17 -10.79
CA VAL A 266 -6.84 -1.45 -11.41
C VAL A 266 -6.38 -0.26 -12.26
N LEU A 267 -7.28 0.30 -13.08
CA LEU A 267 -6.97 1.47 -13.91
C LEU A 267 -6.63 2.69 -13.04
N ALA A 268 -7.38 2.93 -11.96
CA ALA A 268 -7.10 4.01 -11.02
C ALA A 268 -5.76 3.79 -10.29
N GLY A 269 -5.45 2.54 -9.90
CA GLY A 269 -4.15 2.18 -9.31
C GLY A 269 -2.98 2.41 -10.27
N ALA A 270 -3.14 2.08 -11.55
CA ALA A 270 -2.12 2.35 -12.57
C ALA A 270 -1.91 3.84 -12.81
N LEU A 271 -3.00 4.62 -12.87
CA LEU A 271 -2.92 6.08 -12.95
C LEU A 271 -2.20 6.68 -11.72
N LEU A 272 -2.54 6.20 -10.52
CA LEU A 272 -1.86 6.64 -9.31
C LEU A 272 -0.38 6.24 -9.28
N ALA A 273 0.00 5.08 -9.82
CA ALA A 273 1.42 4.71 -9.94
C ALA A 273 2.18 5.74 -10.77
N PHE A 274 1.61 6.13 -11.93
CA PHE A 274 2.18 7.16 -12.76
C PHE A 274 2.29 8.50 -12.02
N ILE A 275 1.23 8.93 -11.34
CA ILE A 275 1.23 10.17 -10.55
C ILE A 275 2.31 10.12 -9.46
N SER A 276 2.38 9.04 -8.67
CA SER A 276 3.39 8.86 -7.62
C SER A 276 4.81 8.98 -8.18
N LEU A 277 5.11 8.31 -9.30
CA LEU A 277 6.43 8.37 -9.93
C LEU A 277 6.80 9.78 -10.43
N LYS A 278 5.81 10.57 -10.85
CA LYS A 278 6.02 11.94 -11.33
C LYS A 278 6.20 12.95 -10.21
N ILE A 279 5.41 12.85 -9.15
CA ILE A 279 5.41 13.85 -8.07
C ILE A 279 6.45 13.56 -6.98
N ALA A 280 6.83 12.29 -6.79
CA ALA A 280 7.75 11.90 -5.72
C ALA A 280 9.06 12.71 -5.71
N PRO A 281 9.77 12.89 -6.84
CA PRO A 281 11.03 13.67 -6.84
C PRO A 281 10.82 15.15 -6.47
N TYR A 282 9.65 15.72 -6.78
CA TYR A 282 9.33 17.10 -6.40
C TYR A 282 9.05 17.22 -4.90
N LEU A 283 8.21 16.34 -4.36
CA LEU A 283 7.88 16.32 -2.94
C LEU A 283 9.10 15.99 -2.06
N GLU A 284 9.92 15.04 -2.49
CA GLU A 284 11.16 14.70 -1.80
C GLU A 284 12.09 15.91 -1.70
N ARG A 285 12.28 16.65 -2.82
CA ARG A 285 13.07 17.89 -2.82
C ARG A 285 12.47 18.98 -1.96
N LEU A 286 11.14 19.14 -1.95
CA LEU A 286 10.47 20.14 -1.12
C LEU A 286 10.63 19.85 0.38
N ILE A 287 10.55 18.58 0.77
CA ILE A 287 10.82 18.13 2.14
C ILE A 287 12.29 18.38 2.51
N GLN A 288 13.22 18.05 1.60
CA GLN A 288 14.65 18.28 1.81
C GLN A 288 15.01 19.77 1.86
N SER A 289 14.48 20.61 0.96
CA SER A 289 14.76 22.04 0.95
C SER A 289 14.27 22.70 2.23
N ASN A 290 13.05 22.36 2.68
CA ASN A 290 12.51 22.90 3.92
C ASN A 290 13.29 22.46 5.17
N SER A 291 14.02 21.32 5.09
CA SER A 291 14.94 20.89 6.15
C SER A 291 16.30 21.59 6.12
N LEU A 292 16.69 22.20 4.98
CA LEU A 292 18.00 22.83 4.77
C LEU A 292 17.96 24.36 4.74
N THR A 293 16.85 24.99 4.33
CA THR A 293 16.73 26.44 4.12
C THR A 293 16.05 27.18 5.28
N ASN A 294 16.07 26.59 6.47
CA ASN A 294 15.37 27.08 7.65
C ASN A 294 16.14 26.70 8.90
#